data_AF-A0A1A9HNY0-F1
#
_entry.id   AF-A0A1A9HNY0-F1
#
_cell.length_a   1.000
_cell.length_b   1.000
_cell.length_c   1.000
_cell.angle_alpha   90.00
_cell.angle_beta   90.00
_cell.angle_gamma   90.00
#
_symmetry.space_group_name_H-M   'P 1'
#
loop_
_entity.id
_entity.type
_entity.pdbx_description
1 polymer ?
#
loop_
_entity_poly.entity_id
_entity_poly.type
_entity_poly.pdbx_seq_one_letter_code
_entity_poly.pdbx_strand_id
1 'polypeptide(L)'
;MNFGDSIQTCLRKYVDFNGTASRSEYWWFVLFLVLGSAILGVISNKLSLVFSLLTLLPSLAVAARRLHDIDRSGWWQLVGLIPLIGWIVMIYWLVQPSQPNRYGVGAATTV
;
A
#
# COMPACT_ATOMS: atom_id res chain seq x y z
N MET A 1 12.61 -6.63 4.35
CA MET A 1 12.15 -5.64 5.35
C MET A 1 11.45 -6.39 6.47
N ASN A 2 11.75 -6.09 7.73
CA ASN A 2 10.99 -6.65 8.86
C ASN A 2 9.62 -5.96 8.98
N PHE A 3 8.70 -6.60 9.70
CA PHE A 3 7.35 -6.08 9.96
C PHE A 3 7.37 -4.66 10.56
N GLY A 4 8.19 -4.44 11.60
CA GLY A 4 8.33 -3.14 12.25
C GLY A 4 8.90 -2.05 11.33
N ASP A 5 9.93 -2.38 10.56
CA ASP A 5 10.57 -1.44 9.62
C ASP A 5 9.59 -0.94 8.55
N SER A 6 8.70 -1.84 8.10
CA SER A 6 7.69 -1.53 7.08
C SER A 6 6.64 -0.55 7.60
N ILE A 7 6.16 -0.75 8.83
CA ILE A 7 5.20 0.15 9.49
C ILE A 7 5.83 1.52 9.72
N GLN A 8 7.06 1.57 10.23
CA GLN A 8 7.77 2.83 10.45
C GLN A 8 7.99 3.60 9.14
N THR A 9 8.32 2.90 8.05
CA THR A 9 8.51 3.52 6.74
C THR A 9 7.21 4.09 6.19
N CYS A 10 6.09 3.35 6.31
CA CYS A 10 4.78 3.82 5.87
C CYS A 10 4.29 5.02 6.70
N LEU A 11 4.50 5.01 8.01
CA LEU A 11 4.12 6.11 8.90
C LEU A 11 5.04 7.34 8.74
N ARG A 12 6.33 7.14 8.47
CA ARG A 12 7.25 8.26 8.13
C ARG A 12 6.87 8.90 6.81
N LYS A 13 6.47 8.09 5.83
CA LYS A 13 6.01 8.55 4.51
C LYS A 13 4.49 8.60 4.45
N TYR A 14 3.86 9.27 5.42
CA TYR A 14 2.40 9.25 5.58
C TYR A 14 1.63 9.89 4.39
N VAL A 15 2.17 10.97 3.80
CA VAL A 15 1.56 11.74 2.69
C VAL A 15 2.51 11.87 1.49
N ASP A 16 3.56 11.05 1.45
CA ASP A 16 4.53 11.13 0.35
C ASP A 16 4.07 10.25 -0.82
N PHE A 17 3.46 10.81 -1.84
CA PHE A 17 3.02 10.03 -3.00
C PHE A 17 4.15 9.75 -4.00
N ASN A 18 5.36 10.26 -3.74
CA ASN A 18 6.50 10.09 -4.62
C ASN A 18 7.30 8.83 -4.31
N GLY A 19 7.83 8.22 -5.36
CA GLY A 19 8.71 7.06 -5.31
C GLY A 19 8.01 5.72 -5.43
N THR A 20 8.80 4.68 -5.18
CA THR A 20 8.48 3.26 -5.31
C THR A 20 8.41 2.60 -3.92
N ALA A 21 7.67 1.51 -3.77
CA ALA A 21 7.58 0.77 -2.51
C ALA A 21 7.76 -0.73 -2.74
N SER A 22 8.47 -1.46 -1.89
CA SER A 22 8.78 -2.88 -2.15
C SER A 22 7.58 -3.82 -1.92
N ARG A 23 7.58 -5.03 -2.51
CA ARG A 23 6.49 -6.03 -2.35
C ARG A 23 6.17 -6.32 -0.90
N SER A 24 7.21 -6.53 -0.11
CA SER A 24 7.10 -6.76 1.32
C SER A 24 6.53 -5.55 2.06
N GLU A 25 6.88 -4.31 1.68
CA GLU A 25 6.40 -3.11 2.37
C GLU A 25 4.87 -2.98 2.28
N TYR A 26 4.31 -3.21 1.09
CA TYR A 26 2.86 -3.18 0.89
C TYR A 26 2.15 -4.29 1.65
N TRP A 27 2.59 -5.55 1.51
CA TRP A 27 1.90 -6.69 2.13
C TRP A 27 2.00 -6.67 3.66
N TRP A 28 3.12 -6.20 4.22
CA TRP A 28 3.22 -6.00 5.67
C TRP A 28 2.31 -4.88 6.16
N PHE A 29 2.18 -3.79 5.40
CA PHE A 29 1.25 -2.72 5.73
C PHE A 29 -0.21 -3.20 5.65
N VAL A 30 -0.58 -3.96 4.61
CA VAL A 30 -1.91 -4.59 4.50
C VAL A 30 -2.18 -5.51 5.68
N LEU A 31 -1.22 -6.34 6.09
CA LEU A 31 -1.35 -7.20 7.26
C LEU A 31 -1.59 -6.36 8.53
N PHE A 32 -0.83 -5.28 8.72
CA PHE A 32 -1.02 -4.34 9.83
C PHE A 32 -2.43 -3.72 9.84
N LEU A 33 -2.94 -3.30 8.67
CA LEU A 33 -4.29 -2.76 8.54
C LEU A 33 -5.36 -3.79 8.91
N VAL A 34 -5.21 -5.03 8.44
CA VAL A 34 -6.16 -6.12 8.71
C VAL A 34 -6.16 -6.47 10.19
N LEU A 35 -4.98 -6.66 10.80
CA LEU A 35 -4.86 -6.97 12.22
C LEU A 35 -5.36 -5.83 13.10
N GLY A 36 -4.97 -4.59 12.80
CA GLY A 36 -5.45 -3.40 13.50
C GLY A 36 -6.97 -3.30 13.45
N SER A 37 -7.54 -3.39 12.25
CA SER A 37 -9.00 -3.29 12.07
C SER A 37 -9.77 -4.43 12.76
N ALA A 38 -9.23 -5.66 12.76
CA ALA A 38 -9.84 -6.80 13.45
C ALA A 38 -9.85 -6.62 14.97
N ILE A 39 -8.70 -6.25 15.57
CA ILE A 39 -8.57 -6.03 17.02
C ILE A 39 -9.45 -4.86 17.47
N LEU A 40 -9.35 -3.72 16.77
CA LEU A 40 -10.16 -2.54 17.09
C LEU A 40 -11.65 -2.77 16.86
N GLY A 41 -12.04 -3.58 15.87
CA GLY A 41 -13.43 -3.94 15.60
C GLY A 41 -14.07 -4.75 16.72
N VAL A 42 -13.31 -5.63 17.39
CA VAL A 42 -13.79 -6.38 18.56
C VAL A 42 -13.95 -5.47 19.78
N ILE A 43 -13.10 -4.46 19.94
CA ILE A 43 -13.12 -3.55 21.09
C ILE A 43 -14.23 -2.50 20.94
N SER A 44 -14.24 -1.75 19.82
CA SER A 44 -15.21 -0.69 19.58
C SER A 44 -15.23 -0.27 18.10
N ASN A 45 -16.44 -0.31 17.51
CA ASN A 45 -16.68 0.16 16.15
C ASN A 45 -16.26 1.63 15.93
N LYS A 46 -16.39 2.50 16.94
CA LYS A 46 -15.99 3.91 16.84
C LYS A 46 -14.47 4.05 16.71
N LEU A 47 -13.73 3.25 17.47
CA LEU A 47 -12.27 3.27 17.47
C LEU A 47 -11.70 2.69 16.17
N SER A 48 -12.32 1.62 15.66
CA SER A 48 -12.04 1.07 14.33
C SER A 48 -12.26 2.11 13.22
N LEU A 49 -13.32 2.90 13.30
CA LEU A 49 -13.60 3.98 12.33
C LEU A 49 -12.49 5.05 12.36
N VAL A 50 -12.08 5.52 13.54
CA VAL A 50 -10.98 6.49 13.68
C VAL A 50 -9.67 5.92 13.13
N PHE A 51 -9.37 4.65 13.42
CA PHE A 51 -8.18 3.98 12.88
C PHE A 51 -8.22 3.88 11.36
N SER A 52 -9.39 3.54 10.78
CA SER A 52 -9.57 3.50 9.33
C SER A 52 -9.35 4.87 8.70
N LEU A 53 -9.85 5.96 9.32
CA LEU A 53 -9.63 7.33 8.83
C LEU A 53 -8.16 7.76 8.90
N LEU A 54 -7.46 7.44 10.00
CA LEU A 54 -6.03 7.72 10.13
C LEU A 54 -5.25 6.93 9.08
N THR A 55 -5.50 5.63 8.95
CA THR A 55 -4.75 4.78 8.03
C THR A 55 -5.14 4.92 6.56
N LEU A 56 -6.22 5.66 6.26
CA LEU A 56 -6.69 5.89 4.90
C LEU A 56 -5.62 6.58 4.03
N LEU A 57 -5.04 7.67 4.51
CA LEU A 57 -4.01 8.42 3.77
C LEU A 57 -2.75 7.57 3.48
N PRO A 58 -2.12 6.92 4.47
CA PRO A 58 -0.97 6.07 4.18
C PRO A 58 -1.33 4.86 3.33
N SER A 59 -2.56 4.31 3.42
CA SER A 59 -3.00 3.23 2.53
C SER A 59 -3.07 3.65 1.07
N LEU A 60 -3.59 4.85 0.79
CA LEU A 60 -3.60 5.45 -0.54
C LEU A 60 -2.17 5.76 -1.00
N ALA A 61 -1.34 6.34 -0.13
CA ALA A 61 0.05 6.67 -0.47
C ALA A 61 0.87 5.43 -0.85
N VAL A 62 0.82 4.36 -0.06
CA VAL A 62 1.58 3.13 -0.33
C VAL A 62 1.06 2.44 -1.59
N ALA A 63 -0.26 2.33 -1.78
CA ALA A 63 -0.80 1.74 -3.00
C ALA A 63 -0.48 2.58 -4.25
N ALA A 64 -0.29 3.90 -4.13
CA ALA A 64 0.07 4.77 -5.25
C ALA A 64 1.53 4.54 -5.63
N ARG A 65 2.44 4.47 -4.65
CA ARG A 65 3.83 4.06 -4.87
C ARG A 65 3.93 2.67 -5.49
N ARG A 66 3.04 1.74 -5.11
CA ARG A 66 2.98 0.42 -5.73
C ARG A 66 2.50 0.40 -7.16
N LEU A 67 1.67 1.34 -7.57
CA LEU A 67 1.36 1.50 -8.99
C LEU A 67 2.53 2.14 -9.73
N HIS A 68 3.23 3.09 -9.11
CA HIS A 68 4.44 3.67 -9.69
C HIS A 68 5.54 2.62 -9.93
N ASP A 69 5.66 1.60 -9.07
CA ASP A 69 6.56 0.43 -9.25
C ASP A 69 6.39 -0.30 -10.59
N ILE A 70 5.16 -0.32 -11.11
CA ILE A 70 4.80 -1.00 -12.37
C ILE A 70 4.61 -0.01 -13.53
N ASP A 71 5.20 1.18 -13.42
CA ASP A 71 5.11 2.28 -14.39
C ASP A 71 3.66 2.76 -14.65
N ARG A 72 2.78 2.63 -13.66
CA ARG A 72 1.40 3.16 -13.71
C ARG A 72 1.22 4.34 -12.78
N SER A 73 0.41 5.31 -13.18
CA SER A 73 0.07 6.45 -12.31
C SER A 73 -0.77 6.01 -11.09
N GLY A 74 -0.57 6.67 -9.95
CA GLY A 74 -1.36 6.42 -8.73
C GLY A 74 -2.88 6.59 -8.91
N TRP A 75 -3.33 7.31 -9.94
CA TRP A 75 -4.75 7.47 -10.28
C TRP A 75 -5.45 6.15 -10.67
N TRP A 76 -4.69 5.12 -11.06
CA TRP A 76 -5.24 3.80 -11.35
C TRP A 76 -5.83 3.11 -10.11
N GLN A 77 -5.60 3.61 -8.90
CA GLN A 77 -6.31 3.17 -7.69
C GLN A 77 -7.83 3.33 -7.81
N LEU A 78 -8.31 4.31 -8.57
CA LEU A 78 -9.74 4.53 -8.78
C LEU A 78 -10.43 3.35 -9.46
N VAL A 79 -9.69 2.51 -10.17
CA VAL A 79 -10.23 1.26 -10.72
C VAL A 79 -10.73 0.35 -9.59
N GLY A 80 -10.11 0.38 -8.42
CA GLY A 80 -10.58 -0.34 -7.22
C GLY A 80 -11.96 0.11 -6.72
N LEU A 81 -12.48 1.25 -7.17
CA LEU A 81 -13.85 1.71 -6.87
C LEU A 81 -14.91 0.93 -7.65
N ILE A 82 -14.51 0.26 -8.75
CA ILE A 82 -15.38 -0.65 -9.49
C ILE A 82 -15.37 -2.02 -8.77
N PRO A 83 -16.49 -2.45 -8.17
CA PRO A 83 -16.53 -3.73 -7.47
C PRO A 83 -16.30 -4.90 -8.43
N LEU A 84 -15.81 -6.02 -7.90
CA LEU A 84 -15.44 -7.25 -8.62
C LEU A 84 -14.25 -7.10 -9.56
N ILE A 85 -14.43 -6.45 -10.72
CA ILE A 85 -13.41 -6.38 -11.78
C ILE A 85 -12.25 -5.49 -11.34
N GLY A 86 -12.57 -4.35 -10.73
CA GLY A 86 -11.56 -3.39 -10.29
C GLY A 86 -10.64 -3.95 -9.22
N TRP A 87 -11.19 -4.75 -8.29
CA TRP A 87 -10.42 -5.40 -7.24
C TRP A 87 -9.48 -6.47 -7.78
N ILE A 88 -9.94 -7.29 -8.73
CA ILE A 88 -9.10 -8.31 -9.37
C ILE A 88 -7.91 -7.64 -10.07
N VAL A 89 -8.16 -6.57 -10.83
CA VAL A 89 -7.11 -5.83 -11.54
C VAL A 89 -6.14 -5.16 -10.56
N MET A 90 -6.64 -4.57 -9.47
CA MET A 90 -5.82 -3.98 -8.42
C MET A 90 -4.91 -5.02 -7.77
N ILE A 91 -5.46 -6.16 -7.33
CA ILE A 91 -4.68 -7.24 -6.72
C ILE A 91 -3.63 -7.75 -7.70
N TYR A 92 -4.00 -7.95 -8.97
CA TYR A 92 -3.07 -8.36 -10.01
C TYR A 92 -1.88 -7.38 -10.12
N TRP A 93 -2.14 -6.08 -10.20
CA TRP A 93 -1.09 -5.05 -10.24
C TRP A 93 -0.24 -4.97 -8.97
N LEU A 94 -0.82 -5.18 -7.79
CA LEU A 94 -0.11 -5.12 -6.51
C LEU A 94 0.85 -6.31 -6.28
N VAL A 95 0.60 -7.44 -6.97
CA VAL A 95 1.43 -8.66 -6.90
C VAL A 95 2.56 -8.65 -7.95
N GLN A 96 2.46 -7.82 -8.98
CA GLN A 96 3.43 -7.77 -10.07
C GLN A 96 4.87 -7.42 -9.60
N PRO A 97 5.90 -7.88 -10.36
CA PRO A 97 7.29 -7.53 -10.06
C PRO A 97 7.51 -6.06 -10.34
N SER A 98 8.37 -5.43 -9.53
CA SER A 98 8.83 -4.08 -9.81
C SER A 98 9.52 -4.06 -11.16
N GLN A 99 9.12 -3.12 -12.02
CA GLN A 99 9.71 -2.95 -13.34
C GLN A 99 10.69 -1.76 -13.32
N PRO A 100 11.68 -1.72 -14.23
CA PRO A 100 12.41 -0.50 -14.54
C PRO A 100 11.40 0.58 -14.92
N ASN A 101 11.27 1.61 -14.08
CA ASN A 101 10.25 2.64 -14.24
C ASN A 101 10.83 4.05 -14.09
N ARG A 102 10.05 5.04 -14.56
CA ARG A 102 10.39 6.48 -14.54
C ARG A 102 10.42 7.12 -13.14
N TYR A 103 9.93 6.42 -12.12
CA TYR A 103 9.76 6.92 -10.74
C TYR A 103 10.90 6.53 -9.79
N GLY A 104 11.83 5.68 -10.25
CA GLY A 104 12.99 5.26 -9.49
C GLY A 104 13.48 3.89 -9.97
N VAL A 105 14.79 3.67 -9.91
CA VAL A 105 15.52 2.55 -10.52
C VAL A 105 14.84 1.21 -10.22
N GLY A 106 14.10 0.67 -11.17
CA GLY A 106 13.96 -0.77 -11.26
C GLY A 106 15.32 -1.31 -11.70
N ALA A 107 16.13 -1.66 -10.73
CA ALA A 107 17.28 -2.51 -10.95
C ALA A 107 17.40 -3.39 -9.72
N ALA A 108 17.45 -4.69 -9.99
CA ALA A 108 18.24 -5.64 -9.25
C ALA A 108 19.27 -4.94 -8.34
N THR A 109 19.01 -4.88 -7.04
CA THR A 109 20.11 -4.81 -6.08
C THR A 109 20.63 -6.24 -5.95
N THR A 110 21.33 -6.68 -7.00
CA THR A 110 22.42 -7.63 -6.86
C THR A 110 23.58 -6.86 -6.23
N VAL A 111 23.71 -6.92 -4.91
CA VAL A 111 24.99 -6.98 -4.20
C VAL A 111 24.78 -7.86 -2.97
#